data_AF-A0A7C3PG71-F1
#
_entry.id   AF-A0A7C3PG71-F1
#
_cell.length_a   1.000
_cell.length_b   1.000
_cell.length_c   1.000
_cell.angle_alpha   90.00
_cell.angle_beta   90.00
_cell.angle_gamma   90.00
#
_symmetry.space_group_name_H-M   'P 1'
#
loop_
_entity.id
_entity.type
_entity.pdbx_description
1 polymer ?
#
loop_
_entity_poly.entity_id
_entity_poly.type
_entity_poly.pdbx_seq_one_letter_code
_entity_poly.pdbx_strand_id
1 'polypeptide(L)'
;MTAPPYLEQVRVLQQALDEPIWEQALIEPTQLKQQIQTVKELYTQYQWLSQPDVVEENLAQRFRSIVVEIDKQLRLLEIDGLFLQNARQAATQTQRRDQIRDRLVLLNRYCEALLQL
;
A
#
# COMPACT_ATOMS: atom_id res chain seq x y z
N MET A 1 -26.78 -10.70 -3.19
CA MET A 1 -25.85 -10.13 -2.20
C MET A 1 -25.25 -8.90 -2.81
N THR A 2 -25.35 -7.74 -2.15
CA THR A 2 -24.65 -6.52 -2.57
C THR A 2 -23.16 -6.68 -2.32
N ALA A 3 -22.32 -6.19 -3.23
CA ALA A 3 -20.87 -6.21 -3.07
C ALA A 3 -20.46 -5.53 -1.74
N PRO A 4 -19.48 -6.09 -0.99
CA PRO A 4 -18.99 -5.44 0.21
C PRO A 4 -18.55 -4.00 -0.07
N PRO A 5 -18.87 -3.05 0.82
CA PRO A 5 -18.67 -1.62 0.59
C PRO A 5 -17.21 -1.20 0.52
N TYR A 6 -16.27 -2.14 0.74
CA TYR A 6 -14.83 -1.94 0.75
C TYR A 6 -14.12 -2.26 -0.57
N LEU A 7 -14.77 -3.01 -1.48
CA LEU A 7 -14.10 -3.54 -2.67
C LEU A 7 -13.62 -2.44 -3.60
N GLU A 8 -14.41 -1.38 -3.77
CA GLU A 8 -14.04 -0.27 -4.65
C GLU A 8 -12.83 0.49 -4.11
N GLN A 9 -12.77 0.69 -2.80
CA GLN A 9 -11.68 1.36 -2.12
C GLN A 9 -10.38 0.56 -2.20
N VAL A 10 -10.48 -0.76 -2.06
CA VAL A 10 -9.31 -1.64 -2.26
C VAL A 10 -8.84 -1.58 -3.71
N ARG A 11 -9.74 -1.49 -4.70
CA ARG A 11 -9.37 -1.30 -6.11
C ARG A 11 -8.67 0.04 -6.36
N VAL A 12 -9.18 1.13 -5.79
CA VAL A 12 -8.55 2.46 -5.90
C VAL A 12 -7.16 2.45 -5.25
N LEU A 13 -7.01 1.82 -4.09
CA LEU A 13 -5.71 1.65 -3.45
C LEU A 13 -4.75 0.82 -4.31
N GLN A 14 -5.21 -0.31 -4.84
CA GLN A 14 -4.42 -1.17 -5.72
C GLN A 14 -3.97 -0.43 -6.99
N GLN A 15 -4.87 0.34 -7.61
CA GLN A 15 -4.53 1.17 -8.77
C GLN A 15 -3.41 2.17 -8.43
N ALA A 16 -3.45 2.82 -7.27
CA ALA A 16 -2.41 3.75 -6.83
C ALA A 16 -1.05 3.07 -6.55
N LEU A 17 -1.07 1.79 -6.14
CA LEU A 17 0.11 0.95 -5.93
C LEU A 17 0.71 0.45 -7.26
N ASP A 18 -0.12 0.28 -8.29
CA ASP A 18 0.27 -0.14 -9.64
C ASP A 18 0.65 1.03 -10.57
N GLU A 19 0.60 2.27 -10.08
CA GLU A 19 0.94 3.45 -10.88
C GLU A 19 2.38 3.33 -11.46
N PRO A 20 2.58 3.61 -12.77
CA PRO A 20 3.88 3.42 -13.42
C PRO A 20 5.03 4.23 -12.82
N ILE A 21 4.71 5.26 -12.02
CA ILE A 21 5.69 6.05 -11.30
C ILE A 21 6.65 5.17 -10.48
N TRP A 22 6.18 4.08 -9.88
CA TRP A 22 6.99 3.22 -9.01
C TRP A 22 8.10 2.46 -9.74
N GLU A 23 7.94 2.26 -11.04
CA GLU A 23 8.90 1.52 -11.86
C GLU A 23 9.98 2.43 -12.45
N GLN A 24 9.80 3.74 -12.40
CA GLN A 24 10.69 4.70 -13.05
C GLN A 24 12.12 4.61 -12.47
N ALA A 25 13.09 4.47 -13.37
CA ALA A 25 14.51 4.40 -13.03
C ALA A 25 15.03 5.67 -12.32
N LEU A 26 14.36 6.80 -12.53
CA LEU A 26 14.61 8.07 -11.87
C LEU A 26 13.25 8.64 -11.44
N ILE A 27 13.01 8.71 -10.13
CA ILE A 27 11.84 9.36 -9.55
C ILE A 27 12.38 10.53 -8.74
N GLU A 28 11.87 11.73 -8.99
CA GLU A 28 12.23 12.89 -8.20
C GLU A 28 11.78 12.72 -6.74
N PRO A 29 12.61 13.09 -5.73
CA PRO A 29 12.27 12.94 -4.31
C PRO A 29 10.90 13.47 -3.92
N THR A 30 10.52 14.64 -4.45
CA THR A 30 9.23 15.27 -4.20
C THR A 30 8.09 14.45 -4.78
N GLN A 31 8.27 13.88 -5.97
CA GLN A 31 7.27 13.07 -6.64
C GLN A 31 7.07 11.73 -5.91
N LEU A 32 8.15 11.08 -5.49
CA LEU A 32 8.09 9.87 -4.66
C LEU A 32 7.33 10.14 -3.35
N LYS A 33 7.66 11.23 -2.67
CA LYS A 33 6.98 11.63 -1.43
C LYS A 33 5.49 11.85 -1.67
N GLN A 34 5.13 12.56 -2.75
CA GLN A 34 3.74 12.83 -3.10
C GLN A 34 2.97 11.54 -3.38
N GLN A 35 3.59 10.59 -4.09
CA GLN A 35 2.94 9.31 -4.38
C GLN A 35 2.72 8.48 -3.12
N ILE A 36 3.73 8.37 -2.25
CA ILE A 36 3.60 7.68 -0.97
C ILE A 36 2.48 8.31 -0.13
N GLN A 37 2.43 9.65 -0.09
CA GLN A 37 1.39 10.38 0.62
C GLN A 37 -0.01 10.12 0.03
N THR A 38 -0.13 10.07 -1.30
CA THR A 38 -1.38 9.78 -1.99
C THR A 38 -1.91 8.39 -1.62
N VAL A 39 -1.07 7.36 -1.67
CA VAL A 39 -1.45 5.98 -1.25
C VAL A 39 -1.91 5.95 0.20
N LYS A 40 -1.21 6.67 1.09
CA LYS A 40 -1.58 6.75 2.50
C LYS A 40 -2.90 7.46 2.73
N GLU A 41 -3.14 8.57 2.04
CA GLU A 41 -4.38 9.33 2.17
C GLU A 41 -5.58 8.53 1.70
N LEU A 42 -5.45 7.84 0.56
CA LEU A 42 -6.46 6.90 0.08
C LEU A 42 -6.77 5.86 1.17
N TYR A 43 -5.75 5.18 1.72
CA TYR A 43 -5.95 4.20 2.78
C TYR A 43 -6.59 4.78 4.05
N THR A 44 -6.13 5.95 4.50
CA THR A 44 -6.58 6.57 5.77
C THR A 44 -7.99 7.13 5.67
N GLN A 45 -8.43 7.54 4.48
CA GLN A 45 -9.79 8.00 4.23
C GLN A 45 -10.84 6.92 4.52
N TYR A 46 -10.43 5.64 4.53
CA TYR A 46 -11.31 4.50 4.76
C TYR A 46 -11.49 4.21 6.27
N GLN A 47 -12.30 5.03 6.94
CA GLN A 47 -12.66 4.88 8.38
C GLN A 47 -13.24 3.50 8.77
N TRP A 48 -13.74 2.71 7.81
CA TRP A 48 -14.41 1.42 8.06
C TRP A 48 -13.46 0.22 8.12
N LEU A 49 -12.16 0.35 7.82
CA LEU A 49 -11.17 -0.74 7.99
C LEU A 49 -11.11 -1.29 9.42
N SER A 50 -11.64 -0.52 10.39
CA SER A 50 -11.75 -0.86 11.81
C SER A 50 -13.13 -1.42 12.22
N GLN A 51 -14.08 -1.55 11.30
CA GLN A 51 -15.46 -1.96 11.61
C GLN A 51 -15.71 -3.40 11.11
N PRO A 52 -15.91 -4.39 12.01
CA PRO A 52 -16.13 -5.79 11.62
C PRO A 52 -17.44 -6.01 10.86
N ASP A 53 -18.41 -5.12 11.03
CA ASP A 53 -19.80 -5.31 10.57
C ASP A 53 -19.96 -5.24 9.05
N VAL A 54 -18.91 -4.86 8.32
CA VAL A 54 -18.89 -4.85 6.85
C VAL A 54 -18.45 -6.18 6.23
N VAL A 55 -18.07 -7.17 7.03
CA VAL A 55 -17.63 -8.50 6.58
C VAL A 55 -18.35 -9.60 7.37
N GLU A 56 -18.61 -10.75 6.74
CA GLU A 56 -19.15 -11.92 7.42
C GLU A 56 -18.29 -12.33 8.63
N GLU A 57 -18.93 -12.79 9.71
CA GLU A 57 -18.27 -13.04 11.01
C GLU A 57 -17.12 -14.05 10.92
N ASN A 58 -17.26 -15.08 10.07
CA ASN A 58 -16.24 -16.09 9.78
C ASN A 58 -15.01 -15.53 9.04
N LEU A 59 -15.14 -14.39 8.36
CA LEU A 59 -14.07 -13.74 7.59
C LEU A 59 -13.49 -12.52 8.33
N ALA A 60 -14.20 -11.98 9.32
CA ALA A 60 -13.83 -10.77 10.05
C ALA A 60 -12.43 -10.84 10.70
N GLN A 61 -12.00 -12.01 11.20
CA GLN A 61 -10.64 -12.16 11.73
C GLN A 61 -9.58 -12.03 10.62
N ARG A 62 -9.77 -12.70 9.48
CA ARG A 62 -8.84 -12.65 8.35
C ARG A 62 -8.76 -11.24 7.76
N PHE A 63 -9.91 -10.59 7.62
CA PHE A 63 -9.99 -9.19 7.21
C PHE A 63 -9.13 -8.30 8.11
N ARG A 64 -9.35 -8.34 9.44
CA ARG A 64 -8.57 -7.53 10.40
C ARG A 64 -7.07 -7.82 10.33
N SER A 65 -6.68 -9.08 10.19
CA SER A 65 -5.26 -9.43 10.04
C SER A 65 -4.63 -8.82 8.79
N ILE A 66 -5.34 -8.85 7.65
CA ILE A 66 -4.83 -8.27 6.40
C ILE A 66 -4.71 -6.74 6.53
N VAL A 67 -5.73 -6.08 7.12
CA VAL A 67 -5.72 -4.63 7.37
C VAL A 67 -4.52 -4.21 8.24
N VAL A 68 -4.22 -4.96 9.30
CA VAL A 68 -3.04 -4.70 10.16
C VAL A 68 -1.73 -4.79 9.37
N GLU A 69 -1.61 -5.78 8.50
CA GLU A 69 -0.41 -5.91 7.67
C GLU A 69 -0.30 -4.80 6.61
N ILE A 70 -1.42 -4.36 6.00
CA ILE A 70 -1.41 -3.20 5.09
C ILE A 70 -0.93 -1.94 5.81
N ASP A 71 -1.48 -1.62 6.99
CA ASP A 71 -1.06 -0.46 7.79
C ASP A 71 0.45 -0.50 8.09
N LYS A 72 0.95 -1.66 8.51
CA LYS A 72 2.37 -1.87 8.76
C LYS A 72 3.21 -1.66 7.50
N GLN A 73 2.80 -2.21 6.35
CA GLN A 73 3.55 -2.04 5.10
C GLN A 73 3.53 -0.59 4.61
N LEU A 74 2.42 0.15 4.76
CA LEU A 74 2.37 1.57 4.39
C LEU A 74 3.34 2.42 5.22
N ARG A 75 3.47 2.17 6.53
CA ARG A 75 4.47 2.84 7.38
C ARG A 75 5.89 2.52 6.94
N LEU A 76 6.16 1.27 6.57
CA LEU A 76 7.48 0.87 6.09
C LEU A 76 7.79 1.46 4.71
N LEU A 77 6.78 1.67 3.85
CA LEU A 77 6.95 2.31 2.55
C LEU A 77 7.44 3.75 2.70
N GLU A 78 6.94 4.49 3.69
CA GLU A 78 7.45 5.82 4.01
C GLU A 78 8.91 5.80 4.42
N ILE A 79 9.28 4.85 5.29
CA ILE A 79 10.65 4.70 5.78
C ILE A 79 11.59 4.39 4.60
N ASP A 80 11.18 3.51 3.68
CA ASP A 80 11.96 3.21 2.49
C ASP A 80 12.13 4.44 1.59
N GLY A 81 11.05 5.23 1.41
CA GLY A 81 11.11 6.49 0.69
C GLY A 81 12.12 7.46 1.30
N LEU A 82 12.11 7.63 2.63
CA LEU A 82 13.09 8.45 3.35
C LEU A 82 14.52 7.92 3.17
N PHE A 83 14.72 6.60 3.22
CA PHE A 83 16.04 6.02 3.01
C PHE A 83 16.54 6.20 1.57
N LEU A 84 15.67 6.06 0.58
CA LEU A 84 16.02 6.32 -0.82
C LEU A 84 16.42 7.79 -1.03
N GLN A 85 15.67 8.74 -0.45
CA GLN A 85 15.98 10.18 -0.55
C GLN A 85 17.35 10.54 0.06
N ASN A 86 17.74 9.85 1.12
CA ASN A 86 19.00 10.11 1.81
C ASN A 86 20.19 9.30 1.24
N ALA A 87 19.96 8.37 0.31
CA ALA A 87 21.00 7.55 -0.27
C ALA A 87 21.85 8.32 -1.29
N ARG A 88 23.16 8.43 -1.03
CA ARG A 88 24.12 9.19 -1.88
C ARG A 88 24.87 8.33 -2.89
N GLN A 89 24.95 7.02 -2.66
CA GLN A 89 25.65 6.08 -3.53
C GLN A 89 24.66 5.38 -4.46
N ALA A 90 24.99 5.26 -5.74
CA ALA A 90 24.14 4.62 -6.74
C ALA A 90 23.77 3.16 -6.38
N ALA A 91 24.71 2.40 -5.82
CA ALA A 91 24.45 1.03 -5.35
C ALA A 91 23.38 1.00 -4.23
N THR A 92 23.49 1.90 -3.25
CA THR A 92 22.49 2.02 -2.18
C THR A 92 21.13 2.49 -2.71
N GLN A 93 21.09 3.45 -3.63
CA GLN A 93 19.83 3.90 -4.25
C GLN A 93 19.13 2.74 -4.98
N THR A 94 19.88 1.92 -5.71
CA THR A 94 19.34 0.74 -6.39
C THR A 94 18.74 -0.23 -5.38
N GLN A 95 19.49 -0.59 -4.34
CA GLN A 95 19.00 -1.47 -3.27
C GLN A 95 17.72 -0.93 -2.60
N ARG A 96 17.64 0.39 -2.35
CA ARG A 96 16.43 1.00 -1.75
C ARG A 96 15.24 0.99 -2.70
N ARG A 97 15.45 1.15 -4.01
CA ARG A 97 14.37 1.00 -5.00
C ARG A 97 13.84 -0.42 -5.03
N ASP A 98 14.71 -1.42 -4.97
CA ASP A 98 14.29 -2.82 -4.95
C ASP A 98 13.46 -3.13 -3.69
N GLN A 99 13.85 -2.59 -2.53
CA GLN A 99 13.05 -2.69 -1.31
C GLN A 99 11.65 -2.07 -1.45
N ILE A 100 11.55 -0.89 -2.09
CA ILE A 100 10.25 -0.27 -2.38
C ILE A 100 9.42 -1.17 -3.30
N ARG A 101 10.00 -1.72 -4.37
CA ARG A 101 9.30 -2.63 -5.29
C ARG A 101 8.78 -3.88 -4.59
N ASP A 102 9.61 -4.54 -3.81
CA ASP A 102 9.22 -5.72 -3.03
C ASP A 102 8.05 -5.40 -2.09
N ARG A 103 8.06 -4.19 -1.50
CA ARG A 103 6.99 -3.75 -0.61
C ARG A 103 5.69 -3.46 -1.35
N LEU A 104 5.74 -2.84 -2.52
CA LEU A 104 4.57 -2.60 -3.36
C LEU A 104 3.94 -3.93 -3.80
N VAL A 105 4.76 -4.92 -4.19
CA VAL A 105 4.29 -6.28 -4.48
C VAL A 105 3.57 -6.89 -3.28
N LEU A 106 4.11 -6.74 -2.07
CA LEU A 106 3.47 -7.26 -0.87
C LEU A 106 2.15 -6.54 -0.54
N LEU A 107 2.10 -5.21 -0.68
CA LEU A 107 0.88 -4.41 -0.52
C LEU A 107 -0.21 -4.85 -1.53
N ASN A 108 0.15 -5.08 -2.78
CA ASN A 108 -0.76 -5.57 -3.81
C ASN A 108 -1.33 -6.95 -3.46
N ARG A 109 -0.49 -7.89 -2.99
CA ARG A 109 -0.97 -9.21 -2.53
C ARG A 109 -1.98 -9.10 -1.39
N TYR A 110 -1.81 -8.15 -0.47
CA TYR A 110 -2.80 -7.92 0.58
C TYR A 110 -4.10 -7.30 0.03
N CYS A 111 -4.01 -6.39 -0.94
CA CYS A 111 -5.19 -5.87 -1.64
C CYS A 111 -5.95 -7.00 -2.36
N GLU A 112 -5.24 -7.86 -3.10
CA GLU A 112 -5.82 -9.05 -3.75
C GLU A 112 -6.49 -9.98 -2.73
N ALA A 113 -5.85 -10.21 -1.59
CA ALA A 113 -6.41 -11.04 -0.54
C ALA A 113 -7.71 -10.44 0.04
N LEU A 114 -7.82 -9.10 0.18
CA LEU A 114 -9.06 -8.44 0.55
C LEU A 114 -10.13 -8.58 -0.54
N LEU A 115 -9.78 -8.44 -1.81
CA LEU A 115 -10.74 -8.57 -2.93
C LEU A 115 -11.32 -9.99 -3.08
N GLN A 116 -10.70 -10.98 -2.47
CA GLN A 116 -11.11 -12.40 -2.48
C GLN A 116 -11.83 -12.86 -1.20
N LEU A 117 -12.02 -11.97 -0.22
CA LEU A 117 -12.85 -12.23 0.96
C LEU A 117 -14.33 -12.09 0.61
#